data_AF-A0A8J5WUG3-F1
#
_entry.id   AF-A0A8J5WUG3-F1
#
_cell.length_a   1.000
_cell.length_b   1.000
_cell.length_c   1.000
_cell.angle_alpha   90.00
_cell.angle_beta   90.00
_cell.angle_gamma   90.00
#
_symmetry.space_group_name_H-M   'P 1'
#
loop_
_entity.id
_entity.type
_entity.pdbx_description
1 polymer ?
#
loop_
_entity_poly.entity_id
_entity_poly.type
_entity_poly.pdbx_seq_one_letter_code
_entity_poly.pdbx_strand_id
1 'polypeptide(L)'
;MQKPLPELLREHDLPEGLFPREATNYEFVPEMRRLTVHIPETCEVGYRDGSVLRFATTVLGTLDKGRLTGVEGLKTKVLVWARVTAVKADAAKVHFTVGIKKSRSRDAYEVVRGGIIVEEF
;
A
#
# COMPACT_ATOMS: atom_id res chain seq x y z
N MET A 1 -2.40 5.38 22.78
CA MET A 1 -1.29 5.67 21.85
C MET A 1 -1.51 4.80 20.64
N GLN A 2 -1.88 5.40 19.51
CA GLN A 2 -2.05 4.67 18.25
C GLN A 2 -0.65 4.39 17.69
N LYS A 3 -0.33 3.12 17.39
CA LYS A 3 0.95 2.76 16.78
C LYS A 3 1.05 3.47 15.41
N PRO A 4 2.24 3.81 14.92
CA PRO A 4 2.37 4.30 13.54
C PRO A 4 2.00 3.20 12.54
N LEU A 5 1.35 3.58 11.43
CA LEU A 5 1.01 2.69 10.32
C LEU A 5 2.15 1.73 9.88
N PRO A 6 3.41 2.19 9.72
CA PRO A 6 4.54 1.31 9.37
C PRO A 6 4.77 0.18 10.38
N GLU A 7 4.58 0.43 11.68
CA GLU A 7 4.72 -0.62 12.70
C GLU A 7 3.60 -1.65 12.59
N LEU A 8 2.35 -1.21 12.36
CA LEU A 8 1.23 -2.13 12.14
C LEU A 8 1.48 -3.01 10.91
N LEU A 9 1.94 -2.43 9.80
CA LEU A 9 2.27 -3.19 8.60
C LEU A 9 3.37 -4.22 8.87
N ARG A 10 4.41 -3.82 9.61
CA ARG A 10 5.51 -4.70 9.99
C ARG A 10 5.07 -5.85 10.89
N GLU A 11 4.17 -5.62 11.85
CA GLU A 11 3.56 -6.68 12.67
C GLU A 11 2.79 -7.71 11.82
N HIS A 12 2.24 -7.25 10.69
CA HIS A 12 1.55 -8.09 9.70
C HIS A 12 2.47 -8.58 8.57
N ASP A 13 3.80 -8.54 8.72
CA ASP A 13 4.78 -8.98 7.72
C ASP A 13 4.69 -8.26 6.36
N LEU A 14 4.08 -7.08 6.34
CA LEU A 14 4.04 -6.20 5.18
C LEU A 14 5.19 -5.18 5.24
N PRO A 15 5.69 -4.71 4.09
CA PRO A 15 6.73 -3.70 4.05
C PRO A 15 6.21 -2.36 4.60
N GLU A 16 6.98 -1.76 5.48
CA GLU A 16 6.62 -0.51 6.17
C GLU A 16 6.51 0.69 5.21
N GLY A 17 7.27 0.68 4.11
CA GLY A 17 7.20 1.68 3.04
C GLY A 17 6.15 1.39 1.96
N LEU A 18 5.21 0.46 2.19
CA LEU A 18 4.13 0.21 1.23
C LEU A 18 3.25 1.44 1.03
N PHE A 19 3.09 2.28 2.05
CA PHE A 19 2.28 3.50 1.99
C PHE A 19 3.17 4.74 1.90
N PRO A 20 2.64 5.85 1.33
CA PRO A 20 3.34 7.13 1.33
C PRO A 20 3.55 7.64 2.75
N ARG A 21 4.56 8.48 2.94
CA ARG A 21 4.82 9.16 4.23
C ARG A 21 3.61 9.97 4.71
N GLU A 22 2.81 10.49 3.79
CA GLU A 22 1.60 11.27 4.07
C GLU A 22 0.47 10.45 4.72
N ALA A 23 0.53 9.11 4.64
CA ALA A 23 -0.41 8.18 5.27
C ALA A 23 -0.21 8.09 6.80
N THR A 24 -0.42 9.22 7.48
CA THR A 24 -0.22 9.35 8.92
C THR A 24 -1.42 8.91 9.74
N ASN A 25 -2.60 8.87 9.13
CA ASN A 25 -3.85 8.55 9.80
C ASN A 25 -4.44 7.25 9.24
N TYR A 26 -4.82 6.33 10.13
CA TYR A 26 -5.43 5.06 9.73
C TYR A 26 -6.44 4.60 10.78
N GLU A 27 -7.38 3.76 10.39
CA GLU A 27 -8.32 3.09 11.25
C GLU A 27 -8.18 1.59 11.03
N PHE A 28 -7.87 0.84 12.08
CA PHE A 28 -7.80 -0.60 12.03
C PHE A 28 -8.87 -1.21 12.93
N VAL A 29 -9.81 -1.93 12.31
CA VAL A 29 -10.89 -2.65 12.99
C VAL A 29 -10.47 -4.11 13.14
N PRO A 30 -9.97 -4.54 14.31
CA PRO A 30 -9.45 -5.90 14.50
C PRO A 30 -10.52 -6.98 14.33
N GLU A 31 -11.78 -6.68 14.62
CA GLU A 31 -12.91 -7.62 14.47
C GLU A 31 -13.11 -8.07 13.02
N MET A 32 -13.07 -7.13 12.08
CA MET A 32 -13.23 -7.40 10.64
C MET A 32 -11.88 -7.50 9.91
N ARG A 33 -10.77 -7.30 10.63
CA ARG A 33 -9.42 -7.12 10.08
C ARG A 33 -9.37 -6.04 9.00
N ARG A 34 -10.21 -5.01 9.10
CA ARG A 34 -10.33 -3.96 8.09
C ARG A 34 -9.40 -2.81 8.43
N LEU A 35 -8.56 -2.44 7.49
CA LEU A 35 -7.64 -1.31 7.53
C LEU A 35 -8.15 -0.24 6.56
N THR A 36 -8.38 0.95 7.09
CA THR A 36 -8.65 2.17 6.33
C THR A 36 -7.47 3.10 6.55
N VAL A 37 -6.81 3.54 5.50
CA VAL A 37 -5.72 4.50 5.56
C VAL A 37 -6.18 5.79 4.93
N HIS A 38 -6.03 6.89 5.66
CA HIS A 38 -6.42 8.23 5.24
C HIS A 38 -5.17 9.01 4.85
N ILE A 39 -5.16 9.46 3.61
CA ILE A 39 -4.09 10.24 3.01
C ILE A 39 -4.72 11.61 2.69
N PRO A 40 -4.06 12.71 3.07
CA PRO A 40 -4.63 14.06 2.89
C PRO A 40 -5.01 14.34 1.44
N GLU A 41 -4.20 13.89 0.49
CA GLU A 41 -4.36 14.15 -0.94
C GLU A 41 -3.99 12.90 -1.76
N THR A 42 -4.56 12.79 -2.97
CA THR A 42 -4.17 11.72 -3.91
C THR A 42 -2.70 11.90 -4.27
N CYS A 43 -1.91 10.83 -4.18
CA CYS A 43 -0.47 10.90 -4.40
C CYS A 43 0.11 9.71 -5.14
N GLU A 44 1.27 9.91 -5.76
CA GLU A 44 2.02 8.89 -6.48
C GLU A 44 3.38 8.65 -5.83
N VAL A 45 3.67 7.41 -5.49
CA VAL A 45 4.96 7.00 -4.91
C VAL A 45 5.76 6.22 -5.94
N GLY A 46 6.95 6.72 -6.25
CA GLY A 46 7.95 6.02 -7.05
C GLY A 46 8.88 5.19 -6.17
N TYR A 47 8.95 3.89 -6.45
CA TYR A 47 9.81 2.94 -5.74
C TYR A 47 11.15 2.74 -6.46
N ARG A 48 12.15 2.19 -5.76
CA ARG A 48 13.51 1.97 -6.31
C ARG A 48 13.53 1.10 -7.57
N ASP A 49 12.59 0.18 -7.68
CA ASP A 49 12.43 -0.71 -8.84
C ASP A 49 11.89 0.04 -10.09
N GLY A 50 11.63 1.36 -9.99
CA GLY A 50 10.99 2.16 -11.05
C GLY A 50 9.47 1.98 -11.11
N SER A 51 8.91 1.10 -10.28
CA SER A 51 7.47 0.92 -10.14
C SER A 51 6.83 2.14 -9.47
N VAL A 52 5.64 2.53 -9.95
CA VAL A 52 4.85 3.64 -9.38
C VAL A 52 3.54 3.10 -8.83
N LEU A 53 3.21 3.48 -7.59
CA LEU A 53 1.89 3.27 -6.99
C LEU A 53 1.19 4.61 -6.82
N ARG A 54 -0.10 4.64 -7.14
CA ARG A 54 -0.98 5.80 -6.95
C ARG A 54 -1.98 5.47 -5.86
N PHE A 55 -2.08 6.34 -4.87
CA PHE A 55 -2.94 6.20 -3.71
C PHE A 55 -4.02 7.29 -3.77
N ALA A 56 -5.27 6.90 -3.52
CA ALA A 56 -6.36 7.82 -3.29
C ALA A 56 -6.29 8.41 -1.88
N THR A 57 -7.11 9.43 -1.61
CA THR A 57 -7.27 10.01 -0.26
C THR A 57 -7.73 9.01 0.79
N THR A 58 -8.44 7.96 0.38
CA THR A 58 -8.85 6.86 1.26
C THR A 58 -8.49 5.53 0.63
N VAL A 59 -7.67 4.76 1.33
CA VAL A 59 -7.27 3.41 0.92
C VAL A 59 -7.88 2.41 1.89
N LEU A 60 -8.69 1.50 1.35
CA LEU A 60 -9.36 0.48 2.13
C LEU A 60 -8.71 -0.87 1.84
N GLY A 61 -8.72 -1.77 2.81
CA GLY A 61 -8.33 -3.16 2.59
C GLY A 61 -8.51 -4.01 3.85
N THR A 62 -8.52 -5.32 3.67
CA THR A 62 -8.51 -6.30 4.77
C THR A 62 -7.07 -6.73 5.02
N LEU A 63 -6.54 -6.35 6.18
CA LEU A 63 -5.17 -6.60 6.62
C LEU A 63 -5.09 -7.97 7.32
N ASP A 64 -4.31 -8.87 6.73
CA ASP A 64 -4.10 -10.23 7.22
C ASP A 64 -2.58 -10.50 7.26
N LYS A 65 -2.15 -11.63 7.84
CA LYS A 65 -0.73 -11.90 8.02
C LYS A 65 -0.03 -12.09 6.67
N GLY A 66 0.85 -11.16 6.31
CA GLY A 66 1.60 -11.09 5.06
C GLY A 66 0.77 -10.66 3.85
N ARG A 67 -0.47 -10.18 4.02
CA ARG A 67 -1.32 -9.80 2.87
C ARG A 67 -2.37 -8.74 3.23
N LEU A 68 -2.66 -7.90 2.25
CA LEU A 68 -3.75 -6.94 2.23
C LEU A 68 -4.67 -7.30 1.06
N THR A 69 -5.94 -7.58 1.32
CA THR A 69 -6.91 -8.05 0.30
C THR A 69 -8.11 -7.12 0.22
N GLY A 70 -8.86 -7.14 -0.88
CA GLY A 70 -10.00 -6.23 -1.06
C GLY A 70 -9.57 -4.76 -1.09
N VAL A 71 -8.39 -4.51 -1.67
CA VAL A 71 -7.81 -3.17 -1.68
C VAL A 71 -8.62 -2.24 -2.58
N GLU A 72 -8.97 -1.07 -2.06
CA GLU A 72 -9.60 0.03 -2.80
C GLU A 72 -8.77 1.30 -2.60
N GLY A 73 -8.75 2.18 -3.60
CA GLY A 73 -7.93 3.40 -3.53
C GLY A 73 -6.44 3.19 -3.83
N LEU A 74 -6.03 2.01 -4.31
CA LEU A 74 -4.66 1.75 -4.76
C LEU A 74 -4.63 1.41 -6.26
N LYS A 75 -3.77 2.09 -7.00
CA LYS A 75 -3.46 1.82 -8.42
C LYS A 75 -1.96 1.63 -8.60
N THR A 76 -1.57 0.89 -9.62
CA THR A 76 -0.16 0.74 -10.02
C THR A 76 -0.02 0.99 -11.52
N LYS A 77 1.13 1.53 -11.91
CA LYS A 77 1.44 1.83 -13.31
C LYS A 77 2.04 0.60 -13.98
N VAL A 78 1.31 0.05 -14.95
CA VAL A 78 1.81 -0.99 -15.87
C VAL A 78 1.95 -0.38 -17.27
N LEU A 79 0.98 -0.62 -18.15
CA LEU A 79 0.78 0.13 -19.40
C LEU A 79 -0.27 1.24 -19.22
N VAL A 80 -1.28 0.97 -18.39
CA VAL A 80 -2.30 1.90 -17.91
C VAL A 80 -2.34 1.84 -16.38
N TRP A 81 -3.02 2.79 -15.75
CA TRP A 81 -3.29 2.72 -14.32
C TRP A 81 -4.23 1.57 -14.00
N ALA A 82 -3.70 0.53 -13.38
CA ALA A 82 -4.48 -0.66 -13.02
C ALA A 82 -4.80 -0.64 -11.53
N ARG A 83 -6.07 -0.87 -11.18
CA ARG A 83 -6.51 -0.99 -9.78
C ARG A 83 -5.90 -2.23 -9.14
N VAL A 84 -5.27 -2.04 -7.99
CA VAL A 84 -4.77 -3.13 -7.15
C VAL A 84 -5.89 -3.61 -6.25
N THR A 85 -6.20 -4.91 -6.30
CA THR A 85 -7.23 -5.53 -5.47
C THR A 85 -6.66 -6.31 -4.29
N ALA A 86 -5.38 -6.69 -4.35
CA ALA A 86 -4.68 -7.33 -3.25
C ALA A 86 -3.16 -7.11 -3.34
N VAL A 87 -2.51 -7.02 -2.20
CA VAL A 87 -1.07 -6.98 -2.02
C VAL A 87 -0.68 -8.13 -1.10
N LYS A 88 0.31 -8.94 -1.48
CA LYS A 88 0.88 -9.97 -0.62
C LYS A 88 2.37 -9.77 -0.52
N ALA A 89 2.94 -9.81 0.67
CA ALA A 89 4.38 -9.80 0.86
C ALA A 89 4.85 -11.15 1.41
N ASP A 90 6.01 -11.57 0.93
CA ASP A 90 6.77 -12.71 1.44
C ASP A 90 8.18 -12.17 1.79
N ALA A 91 9.08 -13.00 2.34
CA ALA A 91 10.38 -12.53 2.86
C ALA A 91 11.24 -11.76 1.83
N ALA A 92 11.11 -12.06 0.53
CA ALA A 92 11.93 -11.46 -0.52
C ALA A 92 11.15 -10.62 -1.55
N LYS A 93 9.83 -10.81 -1.65
CA LYS A 93 9.02 -10.26 -2.75
C LYS A 93 7.68 -9.71 -2.27
N VAL A 94 7.20 -8.71 -2.99
CA VAL A 94 5.85 -8.15 -2.86
C VAL A 94 5.07 -8.45 -4.14
N HIS A 95 3.85 -8.91 -3.99
CA HIS A 95 2.96 -9.36 -5.04
C HIS A 95 1.73 -8.47 -5.09
N PHE A 96 1.59 -7.70 -6.17
CA PHE A 96 0.42 -6.86 -6.43
C PHE A 96 -0.54 -7.59 -7.36
N THR A 97 -1.82 -7.64 -7.00
CA THR A 97 -2.88 -8.26 -7.80
C THR A 97 -3.67 -7.19 -8.53
N VAL A 98 -3.56 -7.16 -9.85
CA VAL A 98 -4.23 -6.19 -10.73
C VAL A 98 -5.02 -6.91 -11.85
N GLY A 99 -5.74 -7.96 -11.49
CA GLY A 99 -6.25 -8.98 -12.42
C GLY A 99 -5.21 -10.05 -12.77
N ILE A 100 -3.94 -9.68 -12.83
CA ILE A 100 -2.79 -10.60 -12.89
C ILE A 100 -1.86 -10.30 -11.72
N LYS A 101 -1.24 -11.33 -11.14
CA LYS A 101 -0.25 -11.20 -10.06
C LYS A 101 1.07 -10.66 -10.61
N LYS A 102 1.51 -9.51 -10.12
CA LYS A 102 2.81 -8.89 -10.43
C LYS A 102 3.73 -8.97 -9.23
N SER A 103 4.89 -9.58 -9.41
CA SER A 103 5.89 -9.72 -8.36
C SER A 103 6.95 -8.62 -8.47
N ARG A 104 7.39 -8.09 -7.33
CA ARG A 104 8.39 -7.04 -7.18
C ARG A 104 9.31 -7.38 -5.99
N SER A 105 10.52 -6.83 -5.96
CA SER A 105 11.46 -7.04 -4.85
C SER A 105 10.99 -6.32 -3.59
N ARG A 106 11.06 -6.98 -2.43
CA ARG A 106 10.63 -6.40 -1.14
C ARG A 106 11.45 -5.18 -0.74
N ASP A 107 12.77 -5.21 -0.94
CA ASP A 107 13.70 -4.10 -0.65
C ASP A 107 13.23 -2.75 -1.21
N ALA A 108 12.60 -2.77 -2.40
CA ALA A 108 12.11 -1.55 -3.02
C ALA A 108 11.05 -0.82 -2.17
N TYR A 109 10.30 -1.55 -1.34
CA TYR A 109 9.19 -1.08 -0.51
C TYR A 109 9.51 -0.99 0.98
N GLU A 110 10.74 -1.31 1.41
CA GLU A 110 11.12 -1.24 2.84
C GLU A 110 11.36 0.19 3.31
N VAL A 111 11.59 1.12 2.38
CA VAL A 111 11.84 2.53 2.70
C VAL A 111 10.56 3.34 2.47
N VAL A 112 10.05 3.98 3.53
CA VAL A 112 8.95 4.95 3.43
C VAL A 112 9.37 6.12 2.54
N ARG A 113 8.56 6.41 1.53
CA ARG A 113 8.81 7.49 0.55
C ARG A 113 7.64 8.48 0.57
N GLY A 114 7.95 9.76 0.34
CA GLY A 114 6.91 10.75 0.09
C GLY A 114 6.29 10.53 -1.29
N GLY A 115 4.98 10.72 -1.37
CA GLY A 115 4.27 10.76 -2.65
C GLY A 115 4.37 12.13 -3.30
N ILE A 116 4.25 12.16 -4.62
CA ILE A 116 4.02 13.38 -5.38
C ILE A 116 2.51 13.57 -5.44
N ILE A 117 2.01 14.70 -4.95
CA ILE A 117 0.58 15.03 -4.98
C ILE A 117 0.12 15.13 -6.45
N VAL A 118 -1.02 14.50 -6.76
CA VAL A 118 -1.64 14.54 -8.08
C VAL A 118 -3.10 14.93 -7.97
N GLU A 119 -3.59 15.74 -8.92
CA GLU A 119 -4.96 16.27 -8.90
C GLU A 119 -6.03 15.23 -9.27
N GLU A 120 -5.65 14.11 -9.91
CA GLU A 120 -6.61 13.13 -10.44
C GLU A 120 -6.18 11.68 -10.15
N PHE A 121 -7.11 10.86 -9.63
CA PHE A 121 -6.87 9.45 -9.26
C PHE A 121 -7.16 8.45 -10.37
#